data_AF-C5KFH4-F1
#
_entry.id   AF-C5KFH4-F1
#
_cell.length_a   1.000
_cell.length_b   1.000
_cell.length_c   1.000
_cell.angle_alpha   90.00
_cell.angle_beta   90.00
_cell.angle_gamma   90.00
#
_symmetry.space_group_name_H-M   'P 1'
#
loop_
_entity.id
_entity.type
_entity.pdbx_description
1 polymer ?
#
loop_
_entity_poly.entity_id
_entity_poly.type
_entity_poly.pdbx_seq_one_letter_code
_entity_poly.pdbx_strand_id
1 'polypeptide(L)'
;MVETDQIGNSTEGSGSIVRPPKTMRILICGCWDLMHTGHFNAIRQVSTIGREIEEEKKEEGETVHVEVVAGIHPNKEIRRVKGGEFVCSEEEKEAMLWACKWVDDIVHDVPYKPLTVEFLDEHRIDYAVHGDDIAKASDGTDMYGYVKKAGR
;
A
#
# COMPACT_ATOMS: atom_id res chain seq x y z
N MET A 1 -3.28 -40.72 -43.59
CA MET A 1 -2.71 -40.89 -42.25
C MET A 1 -3.70 -40.21 -41.32
N VAL A 2 -4.26 -41.00 -40.40
CA VAL A 2 -5.63 -40.86 -39.84
C VAL A 2 -5.70 -39.79 -38.74
N GLU A 3 -6.77 -38.99 -38.75
CA GLU A 3 -7.23 -38.15 -37.63
C GLU A 3 -7.67 -39.05 -36.46
N THR A 4 -7.26 -38.73 -35.23
CA THR A 4 -7.86 -39.32 -34.03
C THR A 4 -8.21 -38.22 -33.05
N ASP A 5 -9.45 -37.76 -33.20
CA ASP A 5 -10.23 -37.12 -32.17
C ASP A 5 -10.78 -38.20 -31.22
N GLN A 6 -10.92 -37.84 -29.93
CA GLN A 6 -11.63 -38.55 -28.85
C GLN A 6 -10.96 -39.79 -28.19
N ILE A 7 -10.70 -39.70 -26.88
CA ILE A 7 -11.43 -40.40 -25.78
C ILE A 7 -10.60 -40.27 -24.49
N GLY A 8 -11.21 -39.64 -23.47
CA GLY A 8 -10.66 -39.56 -22.12
C GLY A 8 -11.65 -38.90 -21.16
N ASN A 9 -12.87 -39.45 -21.09
CA ASN A 9 -13.84 -39.10 -20.05
C ASN A 9 -13.42 -39.78 -18.74
N SER A 10 -13.07 -38.98 -17.72
CA SER A 10 -12.92 -39.47 -16.34
C SER A 10 -13.55 -38.48 -15.36
N THR A 11 -14.79 -38.79 -14.99
CA THR A 11 -15.37 -38.74 -13.63
C THR A 11 -14.95 -37.64 -12.68
N GLU A 12 -15.92 -36.77 -12.39
CA GLU A 12 -16.24 -36.13 -11.10
C GLU A 12 -15.14 -36.08 -10.02
N GLY A 13 -14.55 -34.89 -9.89
CA GLY A 13 -14.16 -34.33 -8.62
C GLY A 13 -14.53 -32.85 -8.62
N SER A 14 -15.48 -32.44 -7.78
CA SER A 14 -15.81 -31.02 -7.57
C SER A 14 -14.68 -30.34 -6.77
N GLY A 15 -13.46 -30.36 -7.30
CA GLY A 15 -12.38 -29.52 -6.81
C GLY A 15 -12.65 -28.11 -7.32
N SER A 16 -13.21 -27.25 -6.47
CA SER A 16 -13.25 -25.82 -6.77
C SER A 16 -11.82 -25.37 -7.09
N ILE A 17 -11.58 -24.91 -8.31
CA ILE A 17 -10.31 -24.27 -8.68
C ILE A 17 -10.15 -23.08 -7.71
N VAL A 18 -9.28 -23.23 -6.71
CA VAL A 18 -8.96 -22.14 -5.77
C VAL A 18 -8.20 -21.11 -6.57
N ARG A 19 -8.88 -20.04 -6.97
CA ARG A 19 -8.24 -18.89 -7.59
C ARG A 19 -7.36 -18.21 -6.54
N PRO A 20 -6.16 -17.73 -6.89
CA PRO A 20 -5.35 -16.96 -5.95
C PRO A 20 -6.15 -15.75 -5.46
N PRO A 21 -6.00 -15.35 -4.18
CA PRO A 21 -6.68 -14.20 -3.65
C PRO A 21 -6.33 -12.95 -4.46
N LYS A 22 -7.30 -12.06 -4.64
CA LYS A 22 -7.03 -10.74 -5.21
C LYS A 22 -6.21 -9.94 -4.19
N THR A 23 -5.07 -9.39 -4.60
CA THR A 23 -4.28 -8.52 -3.72
C THR A 23 -4.81 -7.09 -3.78
N MET A 24 -5.08 -6.50 -2.62
CA MET A 24 -5.33 -5.08 -2.42
C MET A 24 -4.13 -4.46 -1.72
N ARG A 25 -3.65 -3.31 -2.20
CA ARG A 25 -2.44 -2.66 -1.67
C ARG A 25 -2.79 -1.31 -1.07
N ILE A 26 -2.46 -1.12 0.20
CA ILE A 26 -2.71 0.12 0.93
C ILE A 26 -1.38 0.82 1.21
N LEU A 27 -1.21 2.03 0.66
CA LEU A 27 -0.04 2.87 0.89
C LEU A 27 -0.21 3.69 2.15
N ILE A 28 0.76 3.61 3.05
CA ILE A 28 1.00 4.61 4.09
C ILE A 28 2.37 5.24 3.86
N CYS A 29 2.43 6.52 3.54
CA CYS A 29 3.68 7.21 3.25
C CYS A 29 4.10 8.16 4.37
N GLY A 30 5.41 8.37 4.50
CA GLY A 30 5.96 9.23 5.53
C GLY A 30 7.42 9.58 5.29
N CYS A 31 7.94 10.50 6.11
CA CYS A 31 9.37 10.80 6.12
C CYS A 31 10.17 9.76 6.91
N TRP A 32 9.51 9.06 7.84
CA TRP A 32 10.04 7.99 8.69
C TRP A 32 11.34 8.32 9.44
N ASP A 33 11.63 9.61 9.65
CA ASP A 33 12.79 10.02 10.43
C ASP A 33 12.57 9.70 11.91
N LEU A 34 13.58 9.10 12.55
CA LEU A 34 13.51 8.66 13.95
C LEU A 34 12.21 7.87 14.25
N MET A 35 12.01 6.74 13.54
CA MET A 35 10.82 5.92 13.74
C MET A 35 10.59 5.60 15.23
N HIS A 36 9.34 5.75 15.67
CA HIS A 36 8.95 5.66 17.07
C HIS A 36 7.58 5.00 17.19
N THR A 37 7.12 4.75 18.42
CA THR A 37 5.86 4.03 18.71
C THR A 37 4.64 4.61 18.00
N GLY A 38 4.56 5.94 17.85
CA GLY A 38 3.55 6.60 17.02
C GLY A 38 3.52 6.11 15.56
N HIS A 39 4.66 6.13 14.86
CA HIS A 39 4.78 5.62 13.49
C HIS A 39 4.37 4.15 13.39
N PHE A 40 4.89 3.32 14.30
CA PHE A 40 4.56 1.89 14.35
C PHE A 40 3.07 1.65 14.62
N ASN A 41 2.43 2.45 15.47
CA ASN A 41 1.01 2.34 15.75
C ASN A 41 0.13 2.83 14.58
N ALA A 42 0.59 3.79 13.78
CA ALA A 42 -0.09 4.19 12.55
C ALA A 42 -0.09 3.03 11.52
N ILE A 43 1.08 2.43 11.27
CA ILE A 43 1.19 1.27 10.37
C ILE A 43 0.37 0.08 10.91
N ARG A 44 0.39 -0.17 12.22
CA ARG A 44 -0.45 -1.19 12.86
C ARG A 44 -1.94 -0.97 12.58
N GLN A 45 -2.43 0.27 12.65
CA GLN A 45 -3.84 0.57 12.35
C GLN A 45 -4.19 0.25 10.91
N VAL A 46 -3.32 0.58 9.95
CA VAL A 46 -3.49 0.19 8.54
C VAL A 46 -3.56 -1.33 8.38
N SER A 47 -2.67 -2.07 9.06
CA SER A 47 -2.70 -3.54 9.06
C SER A 47 -3.97 -4.11 9.71
N THR A 48 -4.48 -3.48 10.78
CA THR A 48 -5.76 -3.88 11.40
C THR A 48 -6.93 -3.67 10.45
N ILE A 49 -7.02 -2.49 9.83
CA ILE A 49 -8.05 -2.17 8.82
C ILE A 49 -7.96 -3.15 7.65
N GLY A 50 -6.76 -3.47 7.17
CA GLY A 50 -6.55 -4.46 6.12
C GLY A 50 -7.14 -5.82 6.46
N ARG A 51 -6.93 -6.31 7.69
CA ARG A 51 -7.50 -7.58 8.16
C ARG A 51 -9.03 -7.54 8.26
N GLU A 52 -9.59 -6.42 8.73
CA GLU A 52 -11.05 -6.23 8.76
C GLU A 52 -11.63 -6.28 7.34
N ILE A 53 -10.98 -5.64 6.36
CA ILE A 53 -11.37 -5.72 4.93
C ILE A 53 -11.30 -7.16 4.41
N GLU A 54 -10.24 -7.92 4.73
CA GLU A 54 -10.12 -9.33 4.33
C GLU A 54 -11.27 -10.18 4.90
N GLU A 55 -11.65 -9.96 6.17
CA GLU A 55 -12.75 -10.66 6.84
C GLU A 55 -14.10 -10.32 6.21
N GLU A 56 -14.39 -9.02 6.02
CA GLU A 56 -15.62 -8.55 5.38
C GLU A 56 -15.77 -9.10 3.96
N LYS A 57 -14.70 -9.05 3.14
CA LYS A 57 -14.72 -9.58 1.77
C LYS A 57 -14.95 -11.07 1.73
N LYS A 58 -14.39 -11.81 2.67
CA LYS A 58 -14.60 -13.25 2.80
C LYS A 58 -16.05 -13.58 3.09
N GLU A 59 -16.74 -12.80 3.91
CA GLU A 59 -18.19 -12.94 4.16
C GLU A 59 -19.03 -12.64 2.90
N GLU A 60 -18.57 -11.72 2.05
CA GLU A 60 -19.15 -11.44 0.73
C GLU A 60 -18.84 -12.53 -0.32
N GLY A 61 -18.05 -13.55 0.03
CA GLY A 61 -17.65 -14.63 -0.86
C GLY A 61 -16.46 -14.30 -1.77
N GLU A 62 -15.73 -13.22 -1.49
CA GLU A 62 -14.50 -12.82 -2.19
C GLU A 62 -13.28 -13.06 -1.30
N THR A 63 -12.26 -13.75 -1.83
CA THR A 63 -10.98 -13.88 -1.12
C THR A 63 -10.05 -12.75 -1.56
N VAL A 64 -9.81 -11.80 -0.67
CA VAL A 64 -8.86 -10.69 -0.85
C VAL A 64 -7.70 -10.88 0.13
N HIS A 65 -6.50 -10.49 -0.28
CA HIS A 65 -5.35 -10.30 0.61
C HIS A 65 -4.94 -8.84 0.61
N VAL A 66 -4.75 -8.23 1.77
CA VAL A 66 -4.33 -6.83 1.91
C VAL A 66 -2.84 -6.76 2.25
N GLU A 67 -2.08 -6.06 1.41
CA GLU A 67 -0.67 -5.73 1.64
C GLU A 67 -0.55 -4.27 2.12
N VAL A 68 0.16 -4.06 3.22
CA VAL A 68 0.54 -2.74 3.73
C VAL A 68 1.85 -2.31 3.09
N VAL A 69 1.77 -1.28 2.26
CA VAL A 69 2.91 -0.72 1.53
C VAL A 69 3.38 0.54 2.26
N ALA A 70 4.63 0.54 2.74
CA ALA A 70 5.23 1.72 3.34
C ALA A 70 5.92 2.59 2.28
N GLY A 71 5.54 3.86 2.20
CA GLY A 71 6.09 4.82 1.24
C GLY A 71 7.15 5.73 1.84
N ILE A 72 8.35 5.78 1.27
CA ILE A 72 9.43 6.69 1.69
C ILE A 72 9.45 7.92 0.79
N HIS A 73 9.31 9.10 1.39
CA HIS A 73 9.56 10.35 0.67
C HIS A 73 11.06 10.59 0.48
N PRO A 74 11.52 11.09 -0.69
CA PRO A 74 12.91 11.46 -0.88
C PRO A 74 13.34 12.52 0.14
N ASN A 75 14.48 12.30 0.79
CA ASN A 75 15.07 13.26 1.73
C ASN A 75 15.29 14.61 1.05
N LYS A 76 15.76 14.62 -0.21
CA LYS A 76 15.92 15.86 -1.00
C LYS A 76 14.62 16.67 -1.11
N GLU A 77 13.49 16.00 -1.26
CA GLU A 77 12.19 16.66 -1.45
C GLU A 77 11.68 17.22 -0.13
N ILE A 78 11.75 16.43 0.94
CA ILE A 78 11.31 16.90 2.24
C ILE A 78 12.21 18.04 2.75
N ARG A 79 13.53 17.98 2.56
CA ARG A 79 14.44 19.10 2.89
C ARG A 79 14.00 20.39 2.22
N ARG A 80 13.61 20.31 0.94
CA ARG A 80 13.12 21.46 0.16
C ARG A 80 11.83 22.05 0.74
N VAL A 81 10.93 21.21 1.28
CA VAL A 81 9.59 21.65 1.71
C VAL A 81 9.52 21.99 3.21
N LYS A 82 10.12 21.16 4.07
CA LYS A 82 10.08 21.31 5.53
C LYS A 82 11.31 22.01 6.10
N GLY A 83 12.41 22.07 5.35
CA GLY A 83 13.70 22.54 5.86
C GLY A 83 14.36 21.55 6.84
N GLY A 84 15.61 21.82 7.19
CA GLY A 84 16.38 21.00 8.13
C GLY A 84 17.12 19.82 7.49
N GLU A 85 17.93 19.14 8.30
CA GLU A 85 18.61 17.91 7.94
C GLU A 85 17.94 16.73 8.64
N PHE A 86 17.84 15.60 7.94
CA PHE A 86 17.36 14.35 8.51
C PHE A 86 18.44 13.71 9.38
N VAL A 87 18.01 13.05 10.45
CA VAL A 87 18.94 12.24 11.25
C VAL A 87 19.21 10.91 10.54
N CYS A 88 18.17 10.28 9.98
CA CYS A 88 18.29 9.00 9.29
C CYS A 88 18.46 9.16 7.76
N SER A 89 19.32 8.33 7.18
CA SER A 89 19.40 8.12 5.73
C SER A 89 18.15 7.41 5.20
N GLU A 90 17.96 7.38 3.87
CA GLU A 90 16.83 6.65 3.28
C GLU A 90 16.94 5.14 3.50
N GLU A 91 18.17 4.62 3.49
CA GLU A 91 18.48 3.20 3.75
C GLU A 91 18.22 2.84 5.23
N GLU A 92 18.56 3.72 6.17
CA GLU A 92 18.24 3.52 7.59
C GLU A 92 16.73 3.50 7.83
N LYS A 93 15.98 4.36 7.12
CA LYS A 93 14.50 4.38 7.17
C LYS A 93 13.92 3.10 6.61
N GLU A 94 14.41 2.63 5.46
CA GLU A 94 14.01 1.37 4.86
C GLU A 94 14.27 0.19 5.81
N ALA A 95 15.45 0.12 6.44
CA ALA A 95 15.77 -0.92 7.41
C ALA A 95 14.82 -0.94 8.62
N MET A 96 14.43 0.23 9.12
CA MET A 96 13.44 0.35 10.21
C MET A 96 12.03 -0.08 9.76
N LEU A 97 11.64 0.22 8.52
CA LEU A 97 10.37 -0.21 7.95
C LEU A 97 10.33 -1.72 7.72
N TRP A 98 11.38 -2.33 7.19
CA TRP A 98 11.47 -3.80 7.06
C TRP A 98 11.47 -4.51 8.41
N ALA A 99 11.98 -3.88 9.47
CA ALA A 99 11.88 -4.40 10.83
C ALA A 99 10.46 -4.27 11.43
N CYS A 100 9.58 -3.50 10.80
CA CYS A 100 8.19 -3.33 11.23
C CYS A 100 7.34 -4.51 10.74
N LYS A 101 6.91 -5.38 11.67
CA LYS A 101 6.11 -6.59 11.37
C LYS A 101 4.76 -6.37 10.66
N TRP A 102 4.34 -5.13 10.47
CA TRP A 102 3.07 -4.76 9.82
C TRP A 102 3.28 -4.19 8.41
N VAL A 103 4.51 -4.12 7.93
CA VAL A 103 4.86 -3.68 6.58
C VAL A 103 5.10 -4.93 5.73
N ASP A 104 4.44 -4.99 4.57
CA ASP A 104 4.56 -6.10 3.62
C ASP A 104 5.45 -5.72 2.42
N ASP A 105 5.48 -4.43 2.05
CA ASP A 105 6.25 -3.92 0.92
C ASP A 105 6.68 -2.47 1.15
N ILE A 106 7.70 -2.02 0.41
CA ILE A 106 8.22 -0.64 0.48
C ILE A 106 8.27 -0.02 -0.91
N VAL A 107 7.81 1.22 -1.01
CA VAL A 107 7.94 2.05 -2.21
C VAL A 107 8.79 3.28 -1.89
N HIS A 108 9.82 3.49 -2.70
CA HIS A 108 10.71 4.65 -2.61
C HIS A 108 10.21 5.79 -3.49
N ASP A 109 10.84 6.96 -3.31
CA ASP A 109 10.60 8.15 -4.12
C ASP A 109 9.12 8.60 -4.18
N VAL A 110 8.36 8.33 -3.12
CA VAL A 110 6.96 8.77 -3.04
C VAL A 110 6.93 10.31 -3.06
N PRO A 111 6.27 10.95 -4.04
CA PRO A 111 6.21 12.40 -4.10
C PRO A 111 5.62 12.97 -2.81
N TYR A 112 6.26 13.98 -2.23
CA TYR A 112 5.69 14.68 -1.09
C TYR A 112 4.48 15.49 -1.55
N LYS A 113 4.55 16.19 -2.69
CA LYS A 113 3.42 16.92 -3.27
C LYS A 113 3.51 17.04 -4.80
N PRO A 114 2.44 16.73 -5.55
CA PRO A 114 1.20 16.06 -5.13
C PRO A 114 1.36 14.52 -5.09
N LEU A 115 0.59 13.84 -4.22
CA LEU A 115 0.34 12.41 -4.41
C LEU A 115 -0.78 12.26 -5.45
N THR A 116 -0.48 11.63 -6.58
CA THR A 116 -1.39 11.54 -7.73
C THR A 116 -1.98 10.15 -7.89
N VAL A 117 -3.09 10.06 -8.62
CA VAL A 117 -3.73 8.77 -8.94
C VAL A 117 -2.83 7.95 -9.84
N GLU A 118 -2.09 8.60 -10.74
CA GLU A 118 -1.13 7.96 -11.64
C GLU A 118 0.02 7.29 -10.87
N PHE A 119 0.49 7.91 -9.78
CA PHE A 119 1.48 7.29 -8.90
C PHE A 119 0.92 6.05 -8.22
N LEU A 120 -0.34 6.12 -7.73
CA LEU A 120 -1.00 4.95 -7.16
C LEU A 120 -1.12 3.83 -8.20
N ASP A 121 -1.50 4.15 -9.43
CA ASP A 121 -1.64 3.17 -10.51
C ASP A 121 -0.30 2.52 -10.91
N GLU A 122 0.76 3.31 -11.05
CA GLU A 122 2.11 2.83 -11.37
C GLU A 122 2.61 1.80 -10.34
N HIS A 123 2.33 2.04 -9.05
CA HIS A 123 2.72 1.17 -7.94
C HIS A 123 1.65 0.15 -7.54
N ARG A 124 0.54 0.05 -8.30
CA ARG A 124 -0.60 -0.84 -8.05
C ARG A 124 -1.18 -0.69 -6.65
N ILE A 125 -1.28 0.55 -6.16
CA ILE A 125 -1.86 0.89 -4.86
C ILE A 125 -3.35 1.17 -5.03
N ASP A 126 -4.20 0.49 -4.28
CA ASP A 126 -5.64 0.73 -4.31
C ASP A 126 -6.02 1.98 -3.50
N TYR A 127 -5.46 2.09 -2.29
CA TYR A 127 -5.78 3.15 -1.33
C TYR A 127 -4.54 3.81 -0.73
N ALA A 128 -4.59 5.12 -0.51
CA ALA A 128 -3.61 5.87 0.26
C ALA A 128 -4.20 6.29 1.62
N VAL A 129 -3.48 6.01 2.70
CA VAL A 129 -3.91 6.30 4.07
C VAL A 129 -2.95 7.26 4.75
N HIS A 130 -3.51 8.21 5.48
CA HIS A 130 -2.78 9.17 6.31
C HIS A 130 -3.60 9.47 7.59
N GLY A 131 -2.98 10.14 8.56
CA GLY A 131 -3.71 10.75 9.67
C GLY A 131 -4.72 11.81 9.20
N ASP A 132 -5.58 12.23 10.13
CA ASP A 132 -6.64 13.22 9.92
C ASP A 132 -6.18 14.67 10.16
N ASP A 133 -4.86 14.89 10.24
CA ASP A 133 -4.27 16.21 10.39
C ASP A 133 -4.51 17.10 9.16
N ILE A 134 -4.41 18.41 9.35
CA ILE A 134 -4.57 19.39 8.28
C ILE A 134 -3.34 19.33 7.37
N ALA A 135 -3.36 18.39 6.42
CA ALA A 135 -2.31 18.17 5.44
C ALA A 135 -2.44 19.15 4.25
N LYS A 136 -2.12 20.43 4.51
CA LYS A 136 -2.07 21.48 3.47
C LYS A 136 -0.63 21.83 3.12
N ALA A 137 -0.41 22.04 1.84
CA ALA A 137 0.82 22.62 1.33
C ALA A 137 0.92 24.13 1.66
N SER A 138 2.09 24.71 1.42
CA SER A 138 2.35 26.15 1.62
C SER A 138 1.44 27.08 0.82
N ASP A 139 0.91 26.62 -0.32
CA ASP A 139 -0.07 27.34 -1.14
C ASP A 139 -1.53 27.05 -0.76
N GLY A 140 -1.77 26.29 0.32
CA GLY A 140 -3.09 25.93 0.82
C GLY A 140 -3.75 24.71 0.14
N THR A 141 -3.08 24.09 -0.84
CA THR A 141 -3.59 22.90 -1.54
C THR A 141 -3.59 21.68 -0.61
N ASP A 142 -4.66 20.89 -0.63
CA ASP A 142 -4.71 19.58 0.05
C ASP A 142 -3.71 18.61 -0.59
N MET A 143 -2.79 18.11 0.20
CA MET A 143 -1.73 17.19 -0.23
C MET A 143 -2.28 15.89 -0.84
N TYR A 144 -3.45 15.46 -0.36
CA TYR A 144 -4.15 14.25 -0.77
C TYR A 144 -5.40 14.55 -1.60
N GLY A 145 -5.56 15.79 -2.09
CA GLY A 145 -6.77 16.21 -2.78
C GLY A 145 -7.10 15.41 -4.04
N TYR A 146 -6.08 14.98 -4.80
CA TYR A 146 -6.26 14.18 -6.01
C TYR A 146 -6.79 12.78 -5.71
N VAL A 147 -6.18 12.09 -4.74
CA VAL A 147 -6.56 10.72 -4.35
C VAL A 147 -7.91 10.69 -3.64
N LYS A 148 -8.17 11.64 -2.72
CA LYS A 148 -9.48 11.83 -2.08
C LYS A 148 -10.61 12.02 -3.10
N LYS A 149 -10.39 12.86 -4.13
CA LYS A 149 -11.38 13.08 -5.19
C LYS A 149 -11.65 11.82 -6.02
N ALA A 150 -10.66 10.93 -6.13
CA ALA A 150 -10.79 9.64 -6.79
C ALA A 150 -11.39 8.54 -5.89
N GLY A 151 -11.63 8.81 -4.60
CA GLY A 151 -12.08 7.81 -3.64
C GLY A 151 -11.03 6.74 -3.32
N ARG A 152 -9.75 7.13 -3.40
CA ARG A 152 -8.58 6.27 -3.19
C ARG A 152 -7.67 6.87 -2.14
#